data_AF-A0A7C6IXI0-F1
#
_entry.id   AF-A0A7C6IXI0-F1
#
_cell.length_a   1.000
_cell.length_b   1.000
_cell.length_c   1.000
_cell.angle_alpha   90.00
_cell.angle_beta   90.00
_cell.angle_gamma   90.00
#
_symmetry.space_group_name_H-M   'P 1'
#
loop_
_entity.id
_entity.type
_entity.pdbx_description
1 polymer ?
#
loop_
_entity_poly.entity_id
_entity_poly.type
_entity_poly.pdbx_seq_one_letter_code
_entity_poly.pdbx_strand_id
1 'polypeptide(L)'
;MDQLELLLKLALNSNLSKSEMNVIYFCYYNKRNSKEVAEYLKWASPNVSRLLLAMVNRGLLNRYLDDDSKAYYYTVNKESQLL
;
A
#
# COMPACT_ATOMS: atom_id res chain seq x y z
N MET A 1 -17.07 -0.64 5.42
CA MET A 1 -16.17 -1.60 6.07
C MET A 1 -15.52 -0.91 7.22
N ASP A 2 -15.66 -1.42 8.43
CA ASP A 2 -14.93 -0.89 9.59
C ASP A 2 -13.44 -1.33 9.54
N GLN A 3 -12.63 -0.84 10.49
CA GLN A 3 -11.19 -1.15 10.51
C GLN A 3 -10.89 -2.62 10.81
N LEU A 4 -11.70 -3.27 11.67
CA LEU A 4 -11.49 -4.66 12.05
C LEU A 4 -11.88 -5.60 10.90
N GLU A 5 -13.01 -5.34 10.24
CA GLU A 5 -13.48 -6.06 9.07
C GLU A 5 -12.47 -5.97 7.92
N LEU A 6 -11.89 -4.79 7.68
CA LEU A 6 -10.80 -4.63 6.71
C LEU A 6 -9.59 -5.48 7.08
N LEU A 7 -9.15 -5.41 8.34
CA LEU A 7 -7.99 -6.16 8.79
C LEU A 7 -8.21 -7.67 8.66
N LEU A 8 -9.39 -8.16 9.03
CA LEU A 8 -9.77 -9.58 8.90
C LEU A 8 -9.79 -9.99 7.43
N LYS A 9 -10.40 -9.19 6.54
CA LYS A 9 -10.40 -9.47 5.09
C LYS A 9 -8.98 -9.63 4.56
N LEU A 10 -8.09 -8.69 4.88
CA LEU A 10 -6.71 -8.74 4.38
C LEU A 10 -5.90 -9.88 5.01
N ALA A 11 -6.12 -10.18 6.30
CA ALA A 11 -5.41 -11.25 7.00
C ALA A 11 -5.77 -12.65 6.50
N LEU A 12 -7.01 -12.83 6.02
CA LEU A 12 -7.48 -14.08 5.42
C LEU A 12 -7.15 -14.20 3.92
N ASN A 13 -6.61 -13.15 3.29
CA ASN A 13 -6.28 -13.16 1.87
C ASN A 13 -4.89 -13.78 1.63
N SER A 14 -4.87 -14.99 1.05
CA SER A 14 -3.64 -15.74 0.76
C SER A 14 -2.77 -15.18 -0.36
N ASN A 15 -3.24 -14.18 -1.11
CA ASN A 15 -2.47 -13.52 -2.17
C ASN A 15 -1.52 -12.44 -1.63
N LEU A 16 -1.65 -12.08 -0.34
CA LEU A 16 -0.92 -11.00 0.29
C LEU A 16 0.13 -11.53 1.26
N SER A 17 1.35 -11.02 1.15
CA SER A 17 2.30 -11.13 2.25
C SER A 17 1.89 -10.21 3.41
N LYS A 18 2.43 -10.47 4.62
CA LYS A 18 2.21 -9.62 5.80
C LYS A 18 2.56 -8.16 5.54
N SER A 19 3.64 -7.90 4.79
CA SER A 19 4.08 -6.53 4.46
C SER A 19 3.10 -5.85 3.51
N GLU A 20 2.60 -6.56 2.51
CA GLU A 20 1.62 -6.04 1.55
C GLU A 20 0.29 -5.74 2.23
N MET A 21 -0.19 -6.65 3.08
CA MET A 21 -1.37 -6.42 3.93
C MET A 21 -1.23 -5.12 4.72
N ASN A 22 -0.09 -4.91 5.38
CA ASN A 22 0.15 -3.70 6.17
C ASN A 22 0.12 -2.42 5.33
N VAL A 23 0.74 -2.45 4.14
CA VAL A 23 0.70 -1.32 3.21
C VAL A 23 -0.72 -1.05 2.71
N ILE A 24 -1.46 -2.09 2.32
CA ILE A 24 -2.85 -1.95 1.88
C ILE A 24 -3.71 -1.35 3.00
N TYR A 25 -3.59 -1.87 4.22
CA TYR A 25 -4.32 -1.36 5.37
C TYR A 25 -4.04 0.14 5.61
N PHE A 26 -2.76 0.53 5.59
CA PHE A 26 -2.34 1.91 5.84
C PHE A 26 -2.78 2.89 4.74
N CYS A 27 -2.80 2.44 3.49
CA CYS A 27 -3.18 3.24 2.31
C CYS A 27 -4.67 3.13 1.95
N TYR A 28 -5.49 2.40 2.72
CA TYR A 28 -6.83 2.00 2.29
C TYR A 28 -7.81 3.17 2.09
N TYR A 29 -7.74 4.16 2.99
CA TYR A 29 -8.61 5.34 2.98
C TYR A 29 -7.90 6.62 2.54
N ASN A 30 -6.58 6.66 2.67
CA ASN A 30 -5.78 7.85 2.42
C ASN A 30 -4.63 7.52 1.48
N LYS A 31 -4.36 8.47 0.58
CA LYS A 31 -3.12 8.44 -0.17
C LYS A 31 -1.91 8.62 0.72
N ARG A 32 -0.84 7.90 0.46
CA ARG A 32 0.42 7.97 1.20
C ARG A 32 1.61 8.06 0.27
N ASN A 33 2.64 8.79 0.64
CA ASN A 33 3.93 8.77 -0.05
C ASN A 33 4.84 7.67 0.53
N SER A 34 5.97 7.41 -0.14
CA SER A 34 6.90 6.36 0.27
C SER A 34 7.55 6.60 1.64
N LYS A 35 7.71 7.87 2.05
CA LYS A 35 8.27 8.24 3.35
C LYS A 35 7.30 7.88 4.48
N GLU A 36 6.03 8.23 4.34
CA GLU A 36 4.98 7.89 5.33
C GLU A 36 4.85 6.37 5.50
N VAL A 37 4.89 5.62 4.39
CA VAL A 37 4.84 4.15 4.44
C VAL A 37 6.09 3.59 5.15
N ALA A 38 7.27 4.17 4.91
CA ALA A 38 8.49 3.74 5.58
C ALA A 38 8.45 3.98 7.08
N GLU A 39 7.93 5.13 7.52
CA GLU A 39 7.71 5.46 8.92
C GLU A 39 6.71 4.49 9.58
N TYR A 40 5.59 4.21 8.90
CA TYR A 40 4.59 3.25 9.38
C TYR A 40 5.15 1.83 9.55
N LEU A 41 5.89 1.34 8.56
CA LEU A 41 6.50 0.00 8.60
C LEU A 41 7.74 -0.07 9.50
N LYS A 42 8.32 1.07 9.90
CA LYS A 42 9.65 1.19 10.54
C LYS A 42 10.75 0.56 9.70
N TRP A 43 10.72 0.77 8.39
CA TRP A 43 11.64 0.17 7.41
C TRP A 43 12.52 1.22 6.74
N ALA A 44 13.68 0.79 6.24
CA ALA A 44 14.54 1.65 5.43
C ALA A 44 13.89 1.98 4.07
N SER A 45 14.01 3.24 3.65
CA SER A 45 13.39 3.79 2.43
C SER A 45 13.65 2.97 1.15
N PRO A 46 14.87 2.43 0.89
CA PRO A 46 15.11 1.63 -0.32
C PRO A 46 14.28 0.35 -0.38
N ASN A 47 14.01 -0.29 0.77
CA ASN A 47 13.23 -1.53 0.83
C ASN A 47 11.75 -1.26 0.59
N VAL A 48 11.26 -0.14 1.14
CA VAL A 48 9.87 0.32 0.96
C VAL A 48 9.62 0.71 -0.48
N SER A 49 10.56 1.41 -1.12
CA SER A 49 10.45 1.79 -2.54
C SER A 49 10.33 0.56 -3.45
N ARG A 50 11.11 -0.49 -3.20
CA ARG A 50 11.01 -1.77 -3.93
C ARG A 50 9.68 -2.47 -3.69
N LEU A 51 9.22 -2.53 -2.44
CA LEU A 51 7.93 -3.12 -2.08
C LEU A 51 6.77 -2.41 -2.79
N LEU A 52 6.72 -1.07 -2.70
CA LEU A 52 5.66 -0.27 -3.30
C LEU A 52 5.63 -0.43 -4.83
N LEU A 53 6.79 -0.45 -5.49
CA LEU A 53 6.85 -0.68 -6.93
C LEU A 53 6.37 -2.09 -7.30
N ALA A 54 6.75 -3.12 -6.54
CA ALA A 54 6.27 -4.48 -6.77
C ALA A 54 4.74 -4.58 -6.60
N MET A 55 4.18 -3.94 -5.57
CA MET A 55 2.73 -3.90 -5.34
C MET A 55 1.98 -3.17 -6.46
N VAL A 56 2.55 -2.09 -7.01
CA VAL A 56 2.00 -1.40 -8.19
C VAL A 56 2.01 -2.32 -9.41
N ASN A 57 3.14 -2.99 -9.68
CA ASN A 57 3.25 -3.91 -10.82
C ASN A 57 2.31 -5.11 -10.71
N ARG A 58 1.98 -5.55 -9.49
CA ARG A 58 0.98 -6.58 -9.22
C ARG A 58 -0.47 -6.08 -9.30
N GLY A 59 -0.68 -4.78 -9.48
CA GLY A 59 -2.01 -4.18 -9.52
C GLY A 59 -2.68 -4.00 -8.16
N LEU A 60 -1.96 -4.13 -7.04
CA LEU A 60 -2.49 -3.92 -5.67
C LEU A 60 -2.61 -2.44 -5.31
N LEU A 61 -1.74 -1.59 -5.88
CA LEU A 61 -1.69 -0.16 -5.64
C LEU A 61 -1.74 0.60 -6.95
N ASN A 62 -2.36 1.77 -6.92
CA ASN A 62 -2.21 2.81 -7.94
C ASN A 62 -1.12 3.79 -7.50
N ARG A 63 -0.31 4.26 -8.44
CA ARG A 63 0.75 5.26 -8.22
C ARG A 63 0.52 6.48 -9.10
N TYR A 64 0.64 7.66 -8.53
CA TYR A 64 0.60 8.92 -9.27
C TYR A 64 1.68 9.87 -8.77
N LEU A 65 2.16 10.71 -9.68
CA LEU A 65 3.08 11.78 -9.38
C LEU A 65 2.25 13.00 -8.98
N ASP A 66 2.59 13.59 -7.84
CA ASP A 66 2.07 14.89 -7.47
C ASP A 66 2.94 15.98 -8.11
N ASP A 67 2.34 16.79 -8.98
CA ASP A 67 3.08 17.75 -9.81
C ASP A 67 3.76 18.85 -8.98
N ASP A 68 3.13 19.25 -7.87
CA ASP A 68 3.64 20.30 -6.99
C ASP A 68 4.85 19.83 -6.18
N SER A 69 4.72 18.69 -5.50
CA SER A 69 5.78 18.16 -4.62
C SER A 69 6.82 17.30 -5.36
N LYS A 70 6.56 16.94 -6.63
CA LYS A 70 7.32 15.96 -7.41
C LYS A 70 7.48 14.61 -6.69
N ALA A 71 6.57 14.29 -5.78
CA ALA A 71 6.59 13.07 -5.00
C ALA A 71 5.59 12.05 -5.55
N TYR A 72 5.95 10.77 -5.46
CA TYR A 72 5.02 9.70 -5.77
C TYR A 72 4.12 9.39 -4.57
N TYR A 73 2.83 9.28 -4.85
CA TYR A 73 1.81 8.86 -3.90
C TYR A 73 1.16 7.55 -4.35
N TYR A 74 0.69 6.80 -3.36
CA TYR A 74 0.14 5.47 -3.51
C TYR A 74 -1.25 5.39 -2.90
N THR A 75 -2.16 4.72 -3.59
CA THR A 75 -3.53 4.41 -3.13
C THR A 75 -3.84 2.95 -3.41
N VAL A 76 -4.72 2.34 -2.62
CA VAL A 76 -5.14 0.95 -2.85
C VAL A 76 -5.96 0.85 -4.13
N ASN A 77 -5.60 -0.07 -5.01
CA ASN A 77 -6.44 -0.41 -6.15
C ASN A 77 -7.59 -1.32 -5.70
N LYS A 78 -8.72 -0.73 -5.32
CA LYS A 78 -9.88 -1.46 -4.77
C LYS A 78 -10.54 -2.41 -5.76
N GLU A 79 -10.23 -2.28 -7.05
CA GLU A 79 -10.74 -3.16 -8.13
C GLU A 79 -9.81 -4.34 -8.42
N SER A 80 -8.67 -4.43 -7.71
CA SER A 80 -7.74 -5.54 -7.84
C SER A 80 -8.42 -6.88 -7.53
N GLN A 81 -8.34 -7.83 -8.47
CA GLN A 81 -8.80 -9.20 -8.27
C GLN A 81 -8.02 -9.96 -7.18
N LEU A 82 -6.88 -9.40 -6.74
CA LEU A 82 -6.05 -9.98 -5.68
C LEU A 82 -6.47 -9.54 -4.27
N LEU A 83 -7.48 -8.65 -4.11
CA LEU A 83 -7.86 -8.01 -2.84
C LEU A 83 -9.17 -8.48 -2.20
#